data_AF-A0A369ATD4-F1
#
_entry.id   AF-A0A369ATD4-F1
#
_cell.length_a   1.000
_cell.length_b   1.000
_cell.length_c   1.000
_cell.angle_alpha   90.00
_cell.angle_beta   90.00
_cell.angle_gamma   90.00
#
_symmetry.space_group_name_H-M   'P 1'
#
loop_
_entity.id
_entity.type
_entity.pdbx_description
1 polymer ?
#
loop_
_entity_poly.entity_id
_entity_poly.type
_entity_poly.pdbx_seq_one_letter_code
_entity_poly.pdbx_strand_id
1 'polypeptide(L)'
;MKRLLFSLLVVTTIFTGCAQSTKRYDVAMKNGLEQIEKENYEEALSEFDKAIAEKSEDSLAKANRMQTFDLIEAKKRIADQKINEANEALDKVINERLGSPKIAEHAREEKEKLTGKKAAEEKVKDNETKEAIWTEAKVEELSAFMTSWGNTMDQSYKNYSPENNVDFYGMSLPETTLTGGWQVAINEQPVEMEWSETGTGEKAYQLVAVYSDAETQPYLGKHLYYFVLEQGKPKVLVTQQNQGNEMNYLYFNETENQALRDGFSNIVAK
;
A
#
# COMPACT_ATOMS: atom_id res chain seq x y z
N MET A 1 -46.04 -63.12 63.10
CA MET A 1 -45.84 -62.62 61.71
C MET A 1 -46.83 -61.51 61.41
N LYS A 2 -46.37 -60.25 61.33
CA LYS A 2 -46.91 -59.24 60.41
C LYS A 2 -45.90 -58.08 60.33
N ARG A 3 -45.66 -57.65 59.10
CA ARG A 3 -44.44 -57.01 58.61
C ARG A 3 -44.38 -55.51 58.94
N LEU A 4 -43.16 -55.00 59.02
CA LEU A 4 -42.80 -53.59 58.89
C LEU A 4 -43.53 -52.90 57.72
N LEU A 5 -43.85 -51.62 57.89
CA LEU A 5 -43.96 -50.65 56.80
C LEU A 5 -43.36 -49.32 57.28
N PHE A 6 -42.08 -49.15 57.00
CA PHE A 6 -41.44 -47.84 56.93
C PHE A 6 -41.98 -47.15 55.67
N SER A 7 -42.70 -46.04 55.83
CA SER A 7 -43.04 -45.16 54.70
C SER A 7 -41.77 -44.47 54.20
N LEU A 8 -41.18 -45.04 53.15
CA LEU A 8 -40.11 -44.40 52.38
C LEU A 8 -40.76 -43.34 51.49
N LEU A 9 -40.67 -42.07 51.92
CA LEU A 9 -41.01 -40.91 51.08
C LEU A 9 -39.95 -40.82 49.98
N VAL A 10 -40.21 -41.43 48.82
CA VAL A 10 -39.41 -41.25 47.62
C VAL A 10 -39.65 -39.83 47.12
N VAL A 11 -38.71 -38.93 47.43
CA VAL A 11 -38.61 -37.62 46.79
C VAL A 11 -38.20 -37.87 45.35
N THR A 12 -39.18 -37.93 44.45
CA THR A 12 -38.95 -37.87 43.01
C THR A 12 -38.49 -36.46 42.65
N THR A 13 -37.19 -36.21 42.68
CA THR A 13 -36.59 -35.04 42.05
C THR A 13 -36.72 -35.22 40.53
N ILE A 14 -37.82 -34.73 39.99
CA ILE A 14 -38.03 -34.64 38.54
C ILE A 14 -36.95 -33.70 37.99
N PHE A 15 -36.13 -34.20 37.07
CA PHE A 15 -35.14 -33.45 36.30
C PHE A 15 -35.82 -32.33 35.47
N THR A 16 -36.20 -31.22 36.09
CA THR A 16 -36.69 -30.01 35.40
C THR A 16 -35.55 -29.15 34.85
N GLY A 17 -34.29 -29.49 35.18
CA GLY A 17 -33.10 -28.76 34.76
C GLY A 17 -32.89 -28.70 33.25
N CYS A 18 -33.14 -29.78 32.51
CA CYS A 18 -32.90 -29.83 31.07
C CYS A 18 -33.85 -28.93 30.26
N ALA A 19 -35.13 -28.89 30.65
CA ALA A 19 -36.12 -28.03 29.98
C ALA A 19 -35.83 -26.54 30.24
N GLN A 20 -35.48 -26.19 31.49
CA GLN A 20 -35.15 -24.82 31.85
C GLN A 20 -33.83 -24.34 31.22
N SER A 21 -32.82 -25.21 31.17
CA SER A 21 -31.53 -24.93 30.52
C SER A 21 -31.69 -24.73 29.01
N THR A 22 -32.51 -25.55 28.35
CA THR A 22 -32.85 -25.35 26.92
C THR A 22 -33.49 -23.99 26.68
N LYS A 23 -34.45 -23.58 27.53
CA LYS A 23 -35.10 -22.26 27.41
C LYS A 23 -34.13 -21.10 27.61
N ARG A 24 -33.20 -21.19 28.58
CA ARG A 24 -32.19 -20.15 28.82
C ARG A 24 -31.19 -20.05 27.66
N TYR A 25 -30.78 -21.19 27.11
CA TYR A 25 -29.96 -21.26 25.91
C TYR A 25 -30.65 -20.54 24.73
N ASP A 26 -31.90 -20.87 24.44
CA ASP A 26 -32.63 -20.29 23.30
C ASP A 26 -32.76 -18.76 23.43
N VAL A 27 -33.02 -18.28 24.65
CA VAL A 27 -33.09 -16.83 24.96
C VAL A 27 -31.72 -16.16 24.74
N ALA A 28 -30.65 -16.75 25.25
CA ALA A 28 -29.30 -16.20 25.12
C ALA A 28 -28.85 -16.16 23.64
N MET A 29 -29.10 -17.22 22.87
CA MET A 29 -28.82 -17.24 21.43
C MET A 29 -29.60 -16.17 20.68
N LYS A 30 -30.90 -16.02 20.98
CA LYS A 30 -31.75 -15.00 20.37
C LYS A 30 -31.24 -13.59 20.69
N ASN A 31 -30.95 -13.30 21.96
CA ASN A 31 -30.45 -12.00 22.39
C ASN A 31 -29.09 -11.69 21.74
N GLY A 32 -28.19 -12.67 21.64
CA GLY A 32 -26.90 -12.49 20.98
C GLY A 32 -27.06 -12.07 19.52
N LEU A 33 -27.94 -12.74 18.77
CA LEU A 33 -28.26 -12.36 17.39
C LEU A 33 -28.93 -10.98 17.29
N GLU A 34 -29.83 -10.63 18.22
CA GLU A 34 -30.42 -9.27 18.27
C GLU A 34 -29.38 -8.19 18.55
N GLN A 35 -28.32 -8.49 19.32
CA GLN A 35 -27.23 -7.55 19.54
C GLN A 35 -26.33 -7.42 18.30
N ILE A 36 -26.15 -8.51 17.52
CA ILE A 36 -25.50 -8.41 16.21
C ILE A 36 -26.25 -7.45 15.29
N GLU A 37 -27.59 -7.56 15.19
CA GLU A 37 -28.42 -6.62 14.40
C GLU A 37 -28.28 -5.16 14.83
N LYS A 38 -28.00 -4.93 16.12
CA LYS A 38 -27.76 -3.59 16.69
C LYS A 38 -26.30 -3.14 16.62
N GLU A 39 -25.42 -3.96 16.05
CA GLU A 39 -23.97 -3.76 16.04
C GLU A 39 -23.30 -3.66 17.42
N ASN A 40 -23.94 -4.23 18.44
CA ASN A 40 -23.42 -4.28 19.81
C ASN A 40 -22.66 -5.61 20.01
N TYR A 41 -21.48 -5.72 19.42
CA TYR A 41 -20.76 -7.00 19.29
C TYR A 41 -20.25 -7.53 20.64
N GLU A 42 -19.87 -6.65 21.57
CA GLU A 42 -19.44 -7.00 22.91
C GLU A 42 -20.59 -7.58 23.74
N GLU A 43 -21.78 -6.98 23.65
CA GLU A 43 -23.00 -7.51 24.26
C GLU A 43 -23.42 -8.84 23.60
N ALA A 44 -23.26 -8.96 22.28
CA ALA A 44 -23.52 -10.21 21.57
C ALA A 44 -22.60 -11.35 22.06
N LEU A 45 -21.30 -11.08 22.26
CA LEU A 45 -20.36 -12.04 22.86
C LEU A 45 -20.81 -12.48 24.24
N SER A 46 -21.25 -11.54 25.09
CA SER A 46 -21.75 -11.83 26.44
C SER A 46 -22.98 -12.75 26.42
N GLU A 47 -23.90 -12.54 25.47
CA GLU A 47 -25.07 -13.42 25.31
C GLU A 47 -24.68 -14.81 24.75
N PHE A 48 -23.74 -14.91 23.81
CA PHE A 48 -23.24 -16.21 23.36
C PHE A 48 -22.47 -16.96 24.45
N ASP A 49 -21.74 -16.27 25.32
CA ASP A 49 -21.11 -16.86 26.51
C ASP A 49 -22.16 -17.45 27.47
N LYS A 50 -23.30 -16.76 27.67
CA LYS A 50 -24.43 -17.31 28.45
C LYS A 50 -25.02 -18.55 27.79
N ALA A 51 -25.15 -18.58 26.46
CA ALA A 51 -25.64 -19.75 25.74
C ALA A 51 -24.68 -20.95 25.91
N ILE A 52 -23.36 -20.74 25.79
CA ILE A 52 -22.34 -21.77 25.99
C ILE A 52 -22.34 -22.27 27.44
N ALA A 53 -22.58 -21.40 28.44
CA ALA A 53 -22.68 -21.81 29.84
C ALA A 53 -23.86 -22.77 30.09
N GLU A 54 -24.94 -22.67 29.33
CA GLU A 54 -26.07 -23.61 29.40
C GLU A 54 -25.81 -24.90 28.60
N LYS A 55 -25.11 -24.80 27.47
CA LYS A 55 -24.77 -25.93 26.59
C LYS A 55 -23.32 -25.84 26.12
N SER A 56 -22.39 -26.36 26.91
CA SER A 56 -20.95 -26.21 26.68
C SER A 56 -20.44 -26.85 25.39
N GLU A 57 -21.14 -27.87 24.86
CA GLU A 57 -20.75 -28.58 23.64
C GLU A 57 -21.48 -28.11 22.39
N ASP A 58 -22.35 -27.10 22.50
CA ASP A 58 -23.08 -26.59 21.35
C ASP A 58 -22.14 -25.88 20.36
N SER A 59 -22.04 -26.45 19.16
CA SER A 59 -21.14 -25.94 18.11
C SER A 59 -21.65 -24.65 17.48
N LEU A 60 -22.96 -24.41 17.48
CA LEU A 60 -23.57 -23.20 16.93
C LEU A 60 -23.27 -22.00 17.84
N ALA A 61 -23.43 -22.14 19.15
CA ALA A 61 -23.10 -21.08 20.12
C ALA A 61 -21.61 -20.74 20.10
N LYS A 62 -20.73 -21.76 20.04
CA LYS A 62 -19.27 -21.57 19.88
C LYS A 62 -18.91 -20.86 18.57
N ALA A 63 -19.51 -21.27 17.46
CA ALA A 63 -19.26 -20.67 16.16
C ALA A 63 -19.71 -19.20 16.11
N ASN A 64 -20.91 -18.89 16.61
CA ASN A 64 -21.40 -17.50 16.69
C ASN A 64 -20.49 -16.64 17.56
N ARG A 65 -20.07 -17.13 18.74
CA ARG A 65 -19.12 -16.41 19.60
C ARG A 65 -17.79 -16.15 18.89
N MET A 66 -17.20 -17.18 18.28
CA MET A 66 -15.91 -17.06 17.60
C MET A 66 -16.00 -16.09 16.42
N GLN A 67 -17.06 -16.19 15.62
CA GLN A 67 -17.30 -15.33 14.47
C GLN A 67 -17.47 -13.86 14.90
N THR A 68 -18.20 -13.60 16.00
CA THR A 68 -18.32 -12.24 16.57
C THR A 68 -16.97 -11.72 17.09
N PHE A 69 -16.19 -12.55 17.77
CA PHE A 69 -14.87 -12.16 18.27
C PHE A 69 -13.92 -11.78 17.12
N ASP A 70 -13.89 -12.61 16.07
CA ASP A 70 -13.07 -12.35 14.88
C ASP A 70 -13.52 -11.05 14.18
N LEU A 71 -14.82 -10.73 14.17
CA LEU A 71 -15.32 -9.46 13.64
C LEU A 71 -14.87 -8.25 14.47
N ILE A 72 -14.86 -8.36 15.80
CA ILE A 72 -14.34 -7.28 16.67
C ILE A 72 -12.85 -7.05 16.42
N GLU A 73 -12.05 -8.11 16.34
CA GLU A 73 -10.62 -7.99 16.04
C GLU A 73 -10.38 -7.41 14.63
N ALA A 74 -11.19 -7.79 13.65
CA ALA A 74 -11.15 -7.17 12.33
C ALA A 74 -11.44 -5.66 12.40
N LYS A 75 -12.50 -5.23 13.09
CA LYS A 75 -12.84 -3.80 13.27
C LYS A 75 -11.75 -3.03 14.02
N LYS A 76 -11.09 -3.66 14.99
CA LYS A 76 -9.92 -3.08 15.66
C LYS A 76 -8.74 -2.90 14.72
N ARG A 77 -8.44 -3.89 13.87
CA ARG A 77 -7.38 -3.78 12.84
C ARG A 77 -7.69 -2.69 11.82
N ILE A 78 -8.98 -2.48 11.50
CA ILE A 78 -9.43 -1.34 10.68
C ILE A 78 -9.13 -0.02 11.39
N ALA A 79 -9.42 0.10 12.69
CA ALA A 79 -9.12 1.28 13.49
C ALA A 79 -7.61 1.55 13.62
N ASP A 80 -6.81 0.49 13.75
CA ASP A 80 -5.35 0.51 13.81
C ASP A 80 -4.68 0.71 12.42
N GLN A 81 -5.47 0.90 11.35
CA GLN A 81 -5.00 1.05 9.96
C GLN A 81 -4.19 -0.14 9.40
N LYS A 82 -4.34 -1.33 9.97
CA LYS A 82 -3.66 -2.56 9.51
C LYS A 82 -4.50 -3.26 8.45
N ILE A 83 -4.61 -2.65 7.27
CA ILE A 83 -5.60 -3.01 6.23
C ILE A 83 -5.45 -4.45 5.72
N ASN A 84 -4.23 -4.94 5.53
CA ASN A 84 -4.00 -6.32 5.08
C ASN A 84 -4.45 -7.33 6.15
N GLU A 85 -4.05 -7.09 7.40
CA GLU A 85 -4.44 -7.94 8.53
C GLU A 85 -5.95 -7.87 8.81
N ALA A 86 -6.58 -6.71 8.59
CA ALA A 86 -8.03 -6.55 8.68
C ALA A 86 -8.77 -7.35 7.60
N ASN A 87 -8.29 -7.35 6.35
CA ASN A 87 -8.89 -8.13 5.27
C ASN A 87 -8.82 -9.64 5.53
N GLU A 88 -7.68 -10.14 5.99
CA GLU A 88 -7.53 -11.54 6.39
C GLU A 88 -8.48 -11.93 7.52
N ALA A 89 -8.62 -11.05 8.52
CA ALA A 89 -9.54 -11.25 9.63
C ALA A 89 -11.01 -11.26 9.16
N LEU A 90 -11.41 -10.34 8.28
CA LEU A 90 -12.76 -10.31 7.68
C LEU A 90 -13.04 -11.55 6.84
N ASP A 91 -12.07 -12.06 6.08
CA ASP A 91 -12.23 -13.30 5.32
C ASP A 91 -12.45 -14.52 6.22
N LYS A 92 -11.82 -14.55 7.38
CA LYS A 92 -12.08 -15.59 8.38
C LYS A 92 -13.52 -15.53 8.89
N VAL A 93 -14.04 -14.33 9.18
CA VAL A 93 -15.43 -14.10 9.62
C VAL A 93 -16.43 -14.53 8.55
N ILE A 94 -16.19 -14.17 7.29
CA ILE A 94 -17.06 -14.47 6.14
C ILE A 94 -17.14 -15.97 5.86
N ASN A 95 -16.03 -16.69 6.05
CA ASN A 95 -15.92 -18.12 5.73
C ASN A 95 -16.37 -19.05 6.86
N GLU A 96 -16.76 -18.53 8.03
CA GLU A 96 -17.30 -19.32 9.14
C GLU A 96 -18.72 -19.83 8.81
N ARG A 97 -18.83 -21.11 8.48
CA ARG A 97 -20.05 -21.73 7.93
C ARG A 97 -21.11 -22.06 8.96
N LEU A 98 -20.70 -22.27 10.22
CA LEU A 98 -21.63 -22.63 11.30
C LEU A 98 -22.10 -21.40 12.08
N GLY A 99 -21.50 -20.24 11.84
CA GLY A 99 -21.89 -18.99 12.48
C GLY A 99 -23.16 -18.36 11.89
N SER A 100 -23.44 -17.12 12.28
CA SER A 100 -24.60 -16.37 11.78
C SER A 100 -24.29 -15.72 10.42
N PRO A 101 -25.18 -15.89 9.41
CA PRO A 101 -25.10 -15.17 8.15
C PRO A 101 -25.06 -13.65 8.32
N LYS A 102 -25.70 -13.11 9.37
CA LYS A 102 -25.72 -11.67 9.66
C LYS A 102 -24.34 -11.14 10.07
N ILE A 103 -23.57 -11.93 10.82
CA ILE A 103 -22.20 -11.55 11.19
C ILE A 103 -21.32 -11.52 9.93
N ALA A 104 -21.49 -12.49 9.03
CA ALA A 104 -20.80 -12.49 7.74
C ALA A 104 -21.25 -11.34 6.83
N GLU A 105 -22.51 -10.91 6.88
CA GLU A 105 -23.02 -9.72 6.20
C GLU A 105 -22.31 -8.45 6.68
N HIS A 106 -22.24 -8.21 8.00
CA HIS A 106 -21.52 -7.07 8.56
C HIS A 106 -20.03 -7.09 8.19
N ALA A 107 -19.40 -8.27 8.17
CA ALA A 107 -18.02 -8.40 7.73
C ALA A 107 -17.83 -8.05 6.24
N ARG A 108 -18.78 -8.42 5.37
CA ARG A 108 -18.76 -8.01 3.96
C ARG A 108 -18.92 -6.50 3.80
N GLU A 109 -19.81 -5.88 4.57
CA GLU A 109 -19.98 -4.42 4.57
C GLU A 109 -18.71 -3.70 5.02
N GLU A 110 -18.05 -4.17 6.09
CA GLU A 110 -16.75 -3.63 6.51
C GLU A 110 -15.67 -3.84 5.44
N LYS A 111 -15.68 -4.97 4.72
CA LYS A 111 -14.77 -5.23 3.61
C LYS A 111 -15.04 -4.31 2.42
N GLU A 112 -16.30 -4.06 2.08
CA GLU A 112 -16.69 -3.10 1.06
C GLU A 112 -16.26 -1.67 1.43
N LYS A 113 -16.47 -1.26 2.69
CA LYS A 113 -15.96 0.01 3.23
C LYS A 113 -14.43 0.09 3.14
N LEU A 114 -13.70 -1.01 3.39
CA LEU A 114 -12.25 -1.07 3.18
C LEU A 114 -11.84 -0.93 1.71
N THR A 115 -12.56 -1.54 0.77
CA THR A 115 -12.29 -1.35 -0.67
C THR A 115 -12.59 0.08 -1.12
N GLY A 116 -13.64 0.69 -0.60
CA GLY A 116 -13.97 2.10 -0.81
C GLY A 116 -12.95 3.04 -0.17
N LYS A 117 -12.45 2.73 1.02
CA LYS A 117 -11.38 3.46 1.70
C LYS A 117 -10.03 3.30 1.00
N LYS A 118 -9.71 2.12 0.46
CA LYS A 118 -8.53 1.90 -0.39
C LYS A 118 -8.63 2.68 -1.71
N ALA A 119 -9.79 2.68 -2.35
CA ALA A 119 -10.04 3.50 -3.56
C ALA A 119 -10.06 5.01 -3.25
N ALA A 120 -10.47 5.41 -2.04
CA ALA A 120 -10.40 6.79 -1.58
C ALA A 120 -8.98 7.17 -1.13
N GLU A 121 -8.18 6.27 -0.56
CA GLU A 121 -6.75 6.46 -0.25
C GLU A 121 -5.92 6.49 -1.53
N GLU A 122 -6.31 5.75 -2.58
CA GLU A 122 -5.74 5.86 -3.93
C GLU A 122 -6.11 7.20 -4.59
N LYS A 123 -7.32 7.73 -4.35
CA LYS A 123 -7.73 9.08 -4.80
C LYS A 123 -7.24 10.24 -3.91
N VAL A 124 -6.89 9.98 -2.64
CA VAL A 124 -6.33 10.97 -1.71
C VAL A 124 -4.80 10.99 -1.79
N LYS A 125 -4.14 9.91 -2.22
CA LYS A 125 -2.74 9.96 -2.72
C LYS A 125 -2.55 10.83 -3.96
N ASP A 126 -3.62 11.08 -4.69
CA ASP A 126 -3.68 11.98 -5.85
C ASP A 126 -3.97 13.45 -5.45
N ASN A 127 -4.33 13.71 -4.18
CA ASN A 127 -4.78 15.04 -3.73
C ASN A 127 -4.32 15.45 -2.31
N GLU A 128 -3.36 14.76 -1.71
CA GLU A 128 -2.35 15.48 -0.95
C GLU A 128 -1.59 16.30 -1.99
N THR A 129 -1.55 17.62 -1.83
CA THR A 129 -0.48 18.42 -2.43
C THR A 129 0.83 17.75 -2.01
N LYS A 130 1.37 16.84 -2.84
CA LYS A 130 2.78 16.47 -2.76
C LYS A 130 3.47 17.82 -2.88
N GLU A 131 3.99 18.34 -1.76
CA GLU A 131 4.85 19.50 -1.84
C GLU A 131 5.86 19.19 -2.93
N ALA A 132 5.91 20.07 -3.94
CA ALA A 132 6.74 19.85 -5.10
C ALA A 132 8.18 19.66 -4.61
N ILE A 133 8.70 18.43 -4.72
CA ILE A 133 10.07 18.09 -4.32
C ILE A 133 11.05 18.88 -5.18
N TRP A 134 10.67 19.09 -6.44
CA TRP A 134 11.35 19.91 -7.42
C TRP A 134 10.61 21.23 -7.61
N THR A 135 11.33 22.34 -7.51
CA THR A 135 10.77 23.70 -7.61
C THR A 135 11.64 24.55 -8.53
N GLU A 136 11.11 25.68 -8.98
CA GLU A 136 11.86 26.63 -9.82
C GLU A 136 13.16 27.09 -9.15
N ALA A 137 13.15 27.29 -7.82
CA ALA A 137 14.36 27.64 -7.07
C ALA A 137 15.44 26.53 -7.16
N LYS A 138 15.03 25.26 -7.19
CA LYS A 138 15.95 24.12 -7.36
C LYS A 138 16.44 23.99 -8.80
N VAL A 139 15.62 24.36 -9.79
CA VAL A 139 16.04 24.48 -11.20
C VAL A 139 17.15 25.51 -11.34
N GLU A 140 16.97 26.71 -10.78
CA GLU A 140 17.99 27.77 -10.80
C GLU A 140 19.28 27.31 -10.10
N GLU A 141 19.17 26.67 -8.93
CA GLU A 141 20.32 26.17 -8.19
C GLU A 141 21.06 25.06 -8.95
N LEU A 142 20.35 24.11 -9.56
CA LEU A 142 20.95 23.06 -10.38
C LEU A 142 21.66 23.64 -11.60
N SER A 143 21.07 24.66 -12.25
CA SER A 143 21.69 25.35 -13.39
C SER A 143 23.00 26.03 -13.01
N ALA A 144 23.02 26.74 -11.87
CA ALA A 144 24.23 27.35 -11.33
C ALA A 144 25.29 26.29 -10.96
N PHE A 145 24.87 25.20 -10.33
CA PHE A 145 25.73 24.07 -9.98
C PHE A 145 26.36 23.45 -11.22
N MET A 146 25.57 23.12 -12.25
CA MET A 146 26.05 22.49 -13.48
C MET A 146 27.01 23.39 -14.26
N THR A 147 26.78 24.71 -14.25
CA THR A 147 27.71 25.67 -14.82
C THR A 147 29.06 25.65 -14.10
N SER A 148 29.06 25.71 -12.76
CA SER A 148 30.30 25.70 -11.95
C SER A 148 31.05 24.37 -12.06
N TRP A 149 30.31 23.25 -12.01
CA TRP A 149 30.88 21.92 -12.10
C TRP A 149 31.46 21.67 -13.49
N GLY A 150 30.74 22.02 -14.55
CA GLY A 150 31.24 21.95 -15.93
C GLY A 150 32.55 22.72 -16.11
N ASN A 151 32.62 23.97 -15.64
CA ASN A 151 33.85 24.77 -15.69
C ASN A 151 35.04 24.10 -14.97
N THR A 152 34.78 23.38 -13.87
CA THR A 152 35.83 22.65 -13.14
C THR A 152 36.38 21.48 -13.96
N MET A 153 35.55 20.89 -14.82
CA MET A 153 35.89 19.75 -15.67
C MET A 153 36.36 20.15 -17.07
N ASP A 154 36.40 21.45 -17.40
CA ASP A 154 36.59 21.97 -18.76
C ASP A 154 35.51 21.45 -19.75
N GLN A 155 34.25 21.43 -19.28
CA GLN A 155 33.08 20.96 -20.03
C GLN A 155 31.95 21.99 -19.94
N SER A 156 31.23 22.20 -21.03
CA SER A 156 30.11 23.15 -21.08
C SER A 156 28.78 22.42 -21.23
N TYR A 157 28.03 22.32 -20.15
CA TYR A 157 26.71 21.67 -20.12
C TYR A 157 25.57 22.64 -20.44
N LYS A 158 24.63 22.22 -21.29
CA LYS A 158 23.36 22.89 -21.55
C LYS A 158 22.21 22.06 -21.01
N ASN A 159 21.13 22.73 -20.58
CA ASN A 159 19.91 22.07 -20.16
C ASN A 159 19.00 21.75 -21.36
N TYR A 160 18.29 20.65 -21.26
CA TYR A 160 17.34 20.18 -22.26
C TYR A 160 16.04 19.72 -21.59
N SER A 161 14.94 19.76 -22.33
CA SER A 161 13.58 19.41 -21.88
C SER A 161 12.82 18.73 -23.02
N PRO A 162 11.62 18.16 -22.78
CA PRO A 162 10.80 17.61 -23.85
C PRO A 162 10.51 18.59 -25.01
N GLU A 163 10.45 19.89 -24.72
CA GLU A 163 10.25 20.97 -25.70
C GLU A 163 11.56 21.45 -26.35
N ASN A 164 12.70 21.16 -25.73
CA ASN A 164 14.03 21.56 -26.20
C ASN A 164 15.01 20.40 -26.08
N ASN A 165 15.09 19.59 -27.13
CA ASN A 165 15.87 18.36 -27.13
C ASN A 165 17.33 18.58 -27.57
N VAL A 166 18.22 17.74 -27.06
CA VAL A 166 19.60 17.61 -27.55
C VAL A 166 19.67 16.60 -28.69
N ASP A 167 20.52 16.84 -29.69
CA ASP A 167 21.02 15.80 -30.60
C ASP A 167 22.21 15.07 -29.94
N PHE A 168 21.91 13.92 -29.34
CA PHE A 168 22.90 13.03 -28.75
C PHE A 168 23.13 11.82 -29.67
N TYR A 169 24.16 11.91 -30.53
CA TYR A 169 24.49 10.86 -31.51
C TYR A 169 23.35 10.53 -32.50
N GLY A 170 22.56 11.53 -32.89
CA GLY A 170 21.41 11.38 -33.78
C GLY A 170 20.09 11.10 -33.05
N MET A 171 20.11 10.98 -31.72
CA MET A 171 18.90 10.83 -30.91
C MET A 171 18.44 12.19 -30.37
N SER A 172 17.16 12.52 -30.55
CA SER A 172 16.49 13.68 -29.96
C SER A 172 16.13 13.36 -28.50
N LEU A 173 16.87 13.88 -27.51
CA LEU A 173 16.67 13.54 -26.09
C LEU A 173 16.27 14.76 -25.25
N PRO A 174 15.36 14.61 -24.26
CA PRO A 174 14.80 13.34 -23.76
C PRO A 174 13.61 12.75 -24.53
N GLU A 175 13.06 13.44 -25.53
CA GLU A 175 11.87 13.01 -26.28
C GLU A 175 11.91 11.54 -26.71
N THR A 176 13.01 11.09 -27.33
CA THR A 176 13.13 9.72 -27.85
C THR A 176 12.96 8.65 -26.77
N THR A 177 13.37 8.95 -25.53
CA THR A 177 13.24 8.04 -24.38
C THR A 177 11.94 8.19 -23.59
N LEU A 178 11.19 9.27 -23.81
CA LEU A 178 9.91 9.52 -23.14
C LEU A 178 8.71 9.13 -24.01
N THR A 179 8.80 9.39 -25.32
CA THR A 179 7.70 9.18 -26.28
C THR A 179 8.13 8.49 -27.57
N GLY A 180 9.42 8.50 -27.93
CA GLY A 180 9.94 8.04 -29.22
C GLY A 180 10.32 6.55 -29.34
N GLY A 181 9.83 5.70 -28.44
CA GLY A 181 9.94 4.24 -28.55
C GLY A 181 11.27 3.62 -28.11
N TRP A 182 12.25 4.43 -27.69
CA TRP A 182 13.40 3.94 -26.93
C TRP A 182 13.06 3.91 -25.44
N GLN A 183 13.67 2.97 -24.71
CA GLN A 183 13.47 2.86 -23.27
C GLN A 183 14.78 3.11 -22.51
N VAL A 184 14.70 3.85 -21.40
CA VAL A 184 15.83 3.99 -20.47
C VAL A 184 16.04 2.65 -19.77
N ALA A 185 17.28 2.17 -19.77
CA ALA A 185 17.69 1.02 -18.98
C ALA A 185 18.82 1.40 -18.02
N ILE A 186 18.66 1.13 -16.73
CA ILE A 186 19.64 1.42 -15.70
C ILE A 186 20.26 0.10 -15.26
N ASN A 187 21.59 -0.02 -15.32
CA ASN A 187 22.30 -1.28 -15.05
C ASN A 187 21.70 -2.46 -15.87
N GLU A 188 21.47 -2.22 -17.16
CA GLU A 188 20.88 -3.17 -18.13
C GLU A 188 19.41 -3.56 -17.88
N GLN A 189 18.73 -2.95 -16.90
CA GLN A 189 17.31 -3.22 -16.63
C GLN A 189 16.44 -2.06 -17.12
N PRO A 190 15.43 -2.31 -17.96
CA PRO A 190 14.51 -1.27 -18.42
C PRO A 190 13.72 -0.70 -17.24
N VAL A 191 13.54 0.62 -17.21
CA VAL A 191 12.79 1.32 -16.16
C VAL A 191 11.63 2.12 -16.74
N GLU A 192 10.62 2.39 -15.91
CA GLU A 192 9.58 3.36 -16.23
C GLU A 192 9.97 4.75 -15.74
N MET A 193 10.03 5.70 -16.67
CA MET A 193 10.44 7.08 -16.42
C MET A 193 9.44 8.04 -17.06
N GLU A 194 9.19 9.16 -16.42
CA GLU A 194 8.40 10.27 -16.96
C GLU A 194 9.10 11.61 -16.69
N TRP A 195 8.82 12.62 -17.49
CA TRP A 195 9.19 13.99 -17.17
C TRP A 195 8.33 14.53 -16.03
N SER A 196 8.92 15.25 -15.08
CA SER A 196 8.19 15.88 -13.97
C SER A 196 8.75 17.23 -13.61
N GLU A 197 7.91 18.27 -13.68
CA GLU A 197 8.24 19.62 -13.23
C GLU A 197 8.27 19.76 -11.70
N THR A 198 7.55 18.88 -10.99
CA THR A 198 7.41 18.93 -9.53
C THR A 198 8.27 17.91 -8.80
N GLY A 199 8.96 17.04 -9.55
CA GLY A 199 9.69 15.91 -8.98
C GLY A 199 8.77 14.82 -8.42
N THR A 200 7.51 14.83 -8.82
CA THR A 200 6.51 13.84 -8.42
C THR A 200 5.72 13.34 -9.62
N GLY A 201 5.24 12.10 -9.53
CA GLY A 201 4.40 11.52 -10.57
C GLY A 201 4.02 10.08 -10.26
N GLU A 202 3.65 9.34 -11.30
CA GLU A 202 3.15 7.96 -11.23
C GLU A 202 4.25 6.92 -11.51
N LYS A 203 5.28 7.27 -12.28
CA LYS A 203 6.34 6.34 -12.68
C LYS A 203 7.36 6.12 -11.56
N ALA A 204 8.19 5.09 -11.72
CA ALA A 204 9.24 4.80 -10.73
C ALA A 204 10.31 5.91 -10.68
N TYR A 205 10.58 6.55 -11.83
CA TYR A 205 11.56 7.62 -11.96
C TYR A 205 10.92 8.90 -12.52
N GLN A 206 11.07 9.99 -11.79
CA GLN A 206 10.73 11.34 -12.24
C GLN A 206 11.99 12.02 -12.78
N LEU A 207 12.06 12.22 -14.10
CA LEU A 207 13.12 13.00 -14.74
C LEU A 207 12.81 14.49 -14.58
N VAL A 208 13.66 15.17 -13.82
CA VAL A 208 13.45 16.59 -13.45
C VAL A 208 14.37 17.55 -14.20
N ALA A 209 15.49 17.06 -14.73
CA ALA A 209 16.36 17.82 -15.62
C ALA A 209 17.25 16.92 -16.48
N VAL A 210 17.61 17.43 -17.67
CA VAL A 210 18.57 16.81 -18.57
C VAL A 210 19.68 17.82 -18.87
N TYR A 211 20.93 17.37 -18.77
CA TYR A 211 22.09 18.18 -19.16
C TYR A 211 23.00 17.41 -20.10
N SER A 212 23.52 18.08 -21.13
CA SER A 212 24.51 17.49 -22.02
C SER A 212 25.54 18.52 -22.46
N ASP A 213 26.77 18.04 -22.68
CA ASP A 213 27.88 18.79 -23.27
C ASP A 213 28.06 18.49 -24.78
N ALA A 214 27.09 17.78 -25.39
CA ALA A 214 27.13 17.27 -26.74
C ALA A 214 27.38 18.30 -27.86
N GLU A 215 27.06 19.57 -27.61
CA GLU A 215 27.31 20.66 -28.56
C GLU A 215 28.74 21.16 -28.55
N THR A 216 29.50 20.89 -27.48
CA THR A 216 30.84 21.46 -27.27
C THR A 216 31.94 20.39 -27.24
N GLN A 217 31.61 19.16 -26.83
CA GLN A 217 32.59 18.09 -26.75
C GLN A 217 32.87 17.41 -28.10
N PRO A 218 34.08 16.86 -28.29
CA PRO A 218 34.40 16.01 -29.42
C PRO A 218 33.40 14.87 -29.58
N TYR A 219 33.28 14.34 -30.79
CA TYR A 219 32.24 13.35 -31.11
C TYR A 219 32.18 12.20 -30.10
N LEU A 220 33.28 11.58 -29.68
CA LEU A 220 33.28 10.47 -28.71
C LEU A 220 33.33 10.90 -27.23
N GLY A 221 33.40 12.19 -26.93
CA GLY A 221 33.53 12.74 -25.58
C GLY A 221 32.25 13.33 -25.01
N LYS A 222 31.09 13.05 -25.63
CA LYS A 222 29.80 13.60 -25.22
C LYS A 222 29.25 12.84 -24.02
N HIS A 223 28.63 13.55 -23.10
CA HIS A 223 27.96 13.03 -21.92
C HIS A 223 26.52 13.54 -21.89
N LEU A 224 25.61 12.67 -21.47
CA LEU A 224 24.23 13.01 -21.18
C LEU A 224 23.92 12.62 -19.74
N TYR A 225 23.51 13.60 -18.95
CA TYR A 225 23.12 13.43 -17.56
C TYR A 225 21.61 13.58 -17.40
N TYR A 226 21.00 12.59 -16.77
CA TYR A 226 19.60 12.61 -16.34
C TYR A 226 19.57 12.77 -14.83
N PHE A 227 18.97 13.86 -14.37
CA PHE A 227 18.72 14.13 -12.95
C PHE A 227 17.32 13.62 -12.63
N VAL A 228 17.25 12.58 -11.79
CA VAL A 228 16.00 11.86 -11.54
C VAL A 228 15.71 11.73 -10.05
N LEU A 229 14.43 11.66 -9.71
CA LEU A 229 13.96 11.23 -8.40
C LEU A 229 13.38 9.82 -8.53
N GLU A 230 13.99 8.86 -7.84
CA GLU A 230 13.44 7.50 -7.69
C GLU A 230 12.70 7.45 -6.36
N GLN A 231 11.35 7.45 -6.41
CA GLN A 231 10.53 7.50 -5.20
C GLN A 231 10.92 8.65 -4.25
N GLY A 232 11.19 9.83 -4.83
CA GLY A 232 11.64 11.03 -4.12
C GLY A 232 13.13 11.06 -3.74
N LYS A 233 13.90 10.00 -4.01
CA LYS A 233 15.35 9.98 -3.75
C LYS A 233 16.14 10.45 -4.97
N PRO A 234 17.03 11.45 -4.83
CA PRO A 234 17.83 11.97 -5.93
C PRO A 234 18.86 10.95 -6.44
N LYS A 235 18.93 10.80 -7.75
CA LYS A 235 20.00 10.12 -8.47
C LYS A 235 20.43 10.91 -9.69
N VAL A 236 21.71 10.81 -10.04
CA VAL A 236 22.25 11.36 -11.28
C VAL A 236 22.71 10.21 -12.15
N LEU A 237 22.06 10.05 -13.29
CA LEU A 237 22.35 9.00 -14.26
C LEU A 237 23.20 9.59 -15.38
N VAL A 238 24.14 8.83 -15.92
CA VAL A 238 24.98 9.23 -17.04
C VAL A 238 24.98 8.18 -18.13
N THR A 239 24.99 8.65 -19.38
CA THR A 239 25.29 7.82 -20.55
C THR A 239 26.26 8.51 -21.51
N GLN A 240 27.04 7.68 -22.17
CA GLN A 240 27.91 8.03 -23.30
C GLN A 240 27.67 7.06 -24.48
N GLN A 241 26.55 6.34 -24.46
CA GLN A 241 26.21 5.38 -25.49
C GLN A 241 26.07 6.10 -26.83
N ASN A 242 26.84 5.64 -27.81
CA ASN A 242 26.91 6.21 -29.17
C ASN A 242 26.48 5.21 -30.25
N GLN A 243 26.03 4.03 -29.86
CA GLN A 243 25.56 2.96 -30.74
C GLN A 243 24.20 2.47 -30.30
N GLY A 244 23.38 2.06 -31.26
CA GLY A 244 22.12 1.41 -30.96
C GLY A 244 22.28 -0.04 -30.50
N ASN A 245 21.17 -0.66 -30.12
CA ASN A 245 21.09 -2.08 -29.79
C ASN A 245 19.73 -2.66 -30.20
N GLU A 246 19.64 -3.98 -30.23
CA GLU A 246 18.45 -4.71 -30.69
C GLU A 246 17.20 -4.45 -29.83
N MET A 247 17.38 -3.99 -28.59
CA MET A 247 16.29 -3.73 -27.64
C MET A 247 15.77 -2.29 -27.68
N ASN A 248 16.41 -1.40 -28.47
CA ASN A 248 16.17 0.05 -28.43
C ASN A 248 16.29 0.64 -27.02
N TYR A 249 17.28 0.17 -26.26
CA TYR A 249 17.56 0.69 -24.92
C TYR A 249 18.62 1.78 -24.95
N LEU A 250 18.37 2.88 -24.23
CA LEU A 250 19.44 3.81 -23.88
C LEU A 250 19.93 3.43 -22.48
N TYR A 251 21.12 2.85 -22.42
CA TYR A 251 21.73 2.39 -21.19
C TYR A 251 22.34 3.54 -20.40
N PHE A 252 21.96 3.64 -19.14
CA PHE A 252 22.51 4.56 -18.15
C PHE A 252 23.11 3.77 -16.98
N ASN A 253 24.07 4.40 -16.32
CA ASN A 253 24.52 4.01 -15.00
C ASN A 253 24.36 5.22 -14.06
N GLU A 254 24.24 4.99 -12.75
CA GLU A 254 24.43 6.10 -11.80
C GLU A 254 25.86 6.63 -11.96
N THR A 255 26.02 7.94 -12.00
CA THR A 255 27.34 8.55 -12.15
C THR A 255 28.23 8.18 -10.97
N GLU A 256 29.50 7.87 -11.24
CA GLU A 256 30.52 7.73 -10.19
C GLU A 256 31.05 9.09 -9.71
N ASN A 257 30.65 10.20 -10.35
CA ASN A 257 31.09 11.53 -9.97
C ASN A 257 30.42 11.98 -8.66
N GLN A 258 31.16 11.88 -7.56
CA GLN A 258 30.65 12.19 -6.23
C GLN A 258 30.14 13.64 -6.11
N ALA A 259 30.76 14.60 -6.81
CA ALA A 259 30.32 16.00 -6.77
C ALA A 259 28.92 16.18 -7.37
N LEU A 260 28.60 15.49 -8.48
CA LEU A 260 27.25 15.50 -9.06
C LEU A 260 26.23 14.87 -8.12
N ARG A 261 26.54 13.71 -7.54
CA ARG A 261 25.64 12.98 -6.63
C ARG A 261 25.32 13.81 -5.39
N ASP A 262 26.34 14.36 -4.75
CA ASP A 262 26.20 15.17 -3.54
C ASP A 262 25.56 16.52 -3.84
N GLY A 263 25.98 17.18 -4.93
CA GLY A 263 25.42 18.45 -5.37
C GLY A 263 23.91 18.36 -5.60
N PHE A 264 23.45 17.38 -6.38
CA PHE A 264 22.04 17.19 -6.62
C PHE A 264 21.27 16.77 -5.36
N SER A 265 21.85 15.89 -4.54
CA SER A 265 21.22 15.48 -3.27
C SER A 265 21.00 16.67 -2.32
N ASN A 266 21.99 17.57 -2.23
CA ASN A 266 21.90 18.77 -1.42
C ASN A 266 20.85 19.76 -1.94
N ILE A 267 20.73 19.91 -3.27
CA ILE A 267 19.70 20.77 -3.88
C ILE A 267 18.30 20.23 -3.57
N VAL A 268 18.10 18.92 -3.69
CA VAL A 268 16.79 18.29 -3.43
C VAL A 268 16.40 18.35 -1.96
N ALA A 269 17.37 18.27 -1.04
CA ALA A 269 17.14 18.26 0.41
C ALA A 269 16.79 19.63 1.02
N LYS A 270 16.88 20.73 0.24
CA LYS A 270 16.46 22.08 0.67
C LYS A 270 14.96 22.27 0.59
#